data_AF-A0A0A8ETQ1-F1
#
_entry.id   AF-A0A0A8ETQ1-F1
#
_cell.length_a   1.000
_cell.length_b   1.000
_cell.length_c   1.000
_cell.angle_alpha   90.00
_cell.angle_beta   90.00
_cell.angle_gamma   90.00
#
_symmetry.space_group_name_H-M   'P 1'
#
loop_
_entity.id
_entity.type
_entity.pdbx_description
1 polymer ?
#
loop_
_entity_poly.entity_id
_entity_poly.type
_entity_poly.pdbx_seq_one_letter_code
_entity_poly.pdbx_strand_id
1 'polypeptide(L)' 'MTSKPSTTRQRPQFELRCGGLHLIIQRVPGWLITLATAAIGSGAAWWTSR' A
#
# COMPACT_ATOMS: atom_id res chain seq x y z
N MET A 1 -19.07 -4.77 -35.58
CA MET A 1 -19.33 -4.92 -34.13
C MET A 1 -17.99 -4.81 -33.42
N THR A 2 -17.70 -3.63 -32.86
CA THR A 2 -16.40 -3.36 -32.22
C THR A 2 -16.60 -3.50 -30.72
N SER A 3 -16.18 -4.64 -30.18
CA SER A 3 -16.22 -4.92 -28.74
C SER A 3 -15.31 -3.93 -28.02
N LYS A 4 -15.86 -3.01 -27.22
CA LYS A 4 -15.07 -2.19 -26.31
C LYS A 4 -14.36 -3.13 -25.32
N PRO A 5 -13.05 -2.98 -25.07
CA PRO A 5 -12.40 -3.77 -24.03
C PRO A 5 -13.11 -3.44 -22.71
N SER A 6 -13.75 -4.44 -22.12
CA SER A 6 -14.25 -4.35 -20.76
C SER A 6 -13.03 -4.16 -19.87
N THR A 7 -12.78 -2.91 -19.48
CA THR A 7 -11.82 -2.60 -18.44
C THR A 7 -12.36 -3.20 -17.16
N THR A 8 -12.05 -4.47 -16.92
CA THR A 8 -12.26 -5.14 -15.63
C THR A 8 -11.58 -4.25 -14.61
N ARG A 9 -12.38 -3.48 -13.88
CA ARG A 9 -11.92 -2.54 -12.85
C ARG A 9 -11.19 -3.39 -11.83
N GLN A 10 -9.85 -3.42 -11.91
CA GLN A 10 -9.01 -4.17 -10.99
C GLN A 10 -9.27 -3.58 -9.60
N ARG A 11 -9.95 -4.35 -8.74
CA ARG A 11 -10.21 -3.89 -7.38
C ARG A 11 -8.86 -3.68 -6.69
N PRO A 12 -8.64 -2.52 -6.06
CA PRO A 12 -7.39 -2.27 -5.37
C PRO A 12 -7.21 -3.31 -4.26
N GLN A 13 -6.03 -3.92 -4.19
CA GLN A 13 -5.74 -4.93 -3.17
C GLN A 13 -5.61 -4.32 -1.78
N PHE A 14 -5.20 -3.06 -1.71
CA PHE A 14 -5.05 -2.37 -0.44
C PHE A 14 -5.32 -0.88 -0.62
N GLU A 15 -6.12 -0.32 0.28
CA GLU A 15 -6.48 1.09 0.30
C GLU A 15 -6.17 1.63 1.69
N LEU A 16 -5.21 2.55 1.78
CA LEU A 16 -4.83 3.21 3.02
C LEU A 16 -5.29 4.66 2.96
N ARG A 17 -6.05 5.07 3.99
CA ARG A 17 -6.50 6.45 4.15
C ARG A 17 -5.92 7.01 5.45
N CYS A 18 -5.02 7.98 5.34
CA CYS A 18 -4.42 8.65 6.49
C CYS A 18 -4.64 10.16 6.36
N GLY A 19 -5.68 10.69 7.03
CA GLY A 19 -5.86 12.13 7.29
C GLY A 19 -5.90 13.06 6.05
N GLY A 20 -6.14 12.53 4.86
CA GLY A 20 -6.07 13.26 3.58
C GLY A 20 -5.18 12.58 2.53
N LEU A 21 -4.27 11.72 2.95
CA LEU A 21 -3.48 10.86 2.07
C LEU A 21 -4.31 9.62 1.70
N HIS A 22 -4.64 9.47 0.42
CA HIS A 22 -5.35 8.32 -0.12
C HIS A 22 -4.38 7.48 -0.95
N LEU A 23 -3.85 6.41 -0.35
CA LEU A 23 -2.94 5.49 -1.02
C LEU A 23 -3.75 4.29 -1.52
N ILE A 24 -3.77 4.08 -2.83
CA ILE A 24 -4.45 2.96 -3.49
C ILE A 24 -3.39 2.05 -4.09
N ILE A 25 -3.20 0.87 -3.50
CA ILE A 25 -2.25 -0.14 -3.95
C ILE A 25 -2.99 -1.18 -4.79
N GLN A 26 -2.72 -1.17 -6.09
CA GLN A 26 -3.26 -2.16 -7.03
C GLN A 26 -2.47 -3.48 -7.00
N ARG A 27 -1.19 -3.43 -6.64
CA ARG A 27 -0.28 -4.57 -6.48
C ARG A 27 0.74 -4.22 -5.41
N VAL A 28 0.82 -4.98 -4.33
CA VAL A 28 1.79 -4.72 -3.24
C VAL A 28 3.19 -5.01 -3.76
N PRO A 29 4.04 -3.99 -3.95
CA PRO A 29 5.39 -4.22 -4.41
C PRO A 29 6.28 -4.58 -3.20
N GLY A 30 7.25 -5.46 -3.40
CA GLY A 30 8.08 -6.00 -2.30
C GLY A 30 8.78 -4.90 -1.49
N TRP A 31 9.19 -3.79 -2.12
CA TRP A 31 9.81 -2.66 -1.44
C TRP A 31 8.89 -1.99 -0.41
N LEU A 32 7.57 -2.07 -0.58
CA LEU A 32 6.59 -1.51 0.35
C LEU A 32 6.49 -2.35 1.62
N ILE A 33 6.67 -3.68 1.51
CA ILE A 33 6.82 -4.58 2.66
C ILE A 33 8.13 -4.25 3.38
N THR A 34 9.22 -4.07 2.64
CA THR A 34 10.52 -3.68 3.22
C THR A 34 10.41 -2.36 3.99
N LEU A 35 9.76 -1.35 3.41
CA LEU A 35 9.53 -0.07 4.09
C LEU A 35 8.62 -0.22 5.31
N ALA A 36 7.54 -1.00 5.23
CA ALA A 36 6.67 -1.23 6.37
C ALA A 36 7.43 -1.92 7.51
N THR A 37 8.20 -2.97 7.21
CA THR A 37 9.05 -3.66 8.18
C THR A 37 10.11 -2.74 8.76
N ALA A 38 10.73 -1.89 7.94
CA ALA A 38 11.72 -0.91 8.40
C ALA A 38 11.08 0.17 9.28
N ALA A 39 9.90 0.66 8.93
CA ALA A 39 9.16 1.64 9.72
C ALA A 39 8.71 1.05 11.07
N ILE A 40 8.20 -0.19 11.08
CA ILE A 40 7.83 -0.91 12.31
C ILE A 40 9.08 -1.16 13.16
N GLY A 41 10.17 -1.65 12.57
CA GLY A 41 11.43 -1.90 13.28
C GLY A 41 12.05 -0.64 13.85
N SER A 42 12.01 0.47 13.11
CA SER A 42 12.48 1.78 13.56
C SER A 42 11.60 2.36 14.65
N GLY A 43 10.27 2.24 14.52
CA GLY A 43 9.32 2.66 15.55
C GLY A 43 9.45 1.82 16.82
N ALA A 44 9.66 0.51 16.68
CA ALA A 44 9.95 -0.39 17.79
C ALA A 44 11.27 -0.01 18.47
N ALA A 45 12.35 0.19 17.73
CA ALA A 45 13.63 0.64 18.26
C ALA A 45 13.50 1.96 19.03
N TRP A 46 12.73 2.91 18.51
CA TRP A 46 12.45 4.16 19.21
C TRP A 46 11.64 3.95 20.49
N TRP A 47 10.75 2.95 20.51
CA TRP A 47 9.97 2.56 21.69
C TRP A 47 10.78 1.80 22.74
N THR A 48 11.83 1.06 22.35
CA THR A 48 12.74 0.38 23.30
C THR A 48 13.88 1.28 23.76
N SER A 49 14.18 2.34 23.02
CA SER A 49 15.27 3.27 23.32
C SER A 49 14.85 4.40 24.26
N ARG A 50 13.65 4.32 24.83
CA ARG A 50 13.06 5.25 25.79
C ARG A 50 12.74 4.50 27.07
#